data_AF-A0A3M2ZGB1-F1
#
_entry.id   AF-A0A3M2ZGB1-F1
#
_cell.length_a   1.000
_cell.length_b   1.000
_cell.length_c   1.000
_cell.angle_alpha   90.00
_cell.angle_beta   90.00
_cell.angle_gamma   90.00
#
_symmetry.space_group_name_H-M   'P 1'
#
loop_
_entity.id
_entity.type
_entity.pdbx_description
1 polymer ?
#
loop_
_entity_poly.entity_id
_entity_poly.type
_entity_poly.pdbx_seq_one_letter_code
_entity_poly.pdbx_strand_id
1 'polypeptide(L)'
;GAGEALAMLLHINQPLLCSVAVVLAVWLLVGRNIYTMIEGVMKVLLAIMTLAFLTLAIMSGPDVTGIIKGTIGFSIPPDEGVHGALLVAVSVIGAVAGSIANFVHPYVMREKGWTGPQHKRIQRNDLLFAVIIGIIINNLAIWVVGVEILRPNGIQVNTLADLGKALEIFFGPLGWYIFFVGVFATLFASISGKTTAFPMLITDAFQHIRPKRRERYGKVFHNDPMHKWFMLFILVTPLIWSLPGMPD
;
A
#
# COMPACT_ATOMS: atom_id res chain seq x y z
N GLY A 1 -1.12 -3.82 -10.52
CA GLY A 1 -0.55 -2.92 -9.50
C GLY A 1 0.48 -1.91 -10.03
N ALA A 2 1.74 -1.97 -9.58
CA ALA A 2 2.73 -0.93 -9.90
C ALA A 2 3.07 -0.87 -11.40
N GLY A 3 3.13 -2.04 -12.04
CA GLY A 3 3.32 -2.16 -13.48
C GLY A 3 2.14 -1.61 -14.29
N GLU A 4 0.89 -1.81 -13.85
CA GLU A 4 -0.29 -1.17 -14.46
C GLU A 4 -0.25 0.35 -14.33
N ALA A 5 0.07 0.87 -13.13
CA ALA A 5 0.17 2.32 -12.93
C ALA A 5 1.22 2.93 -13.87
N LEU A 6 2.37 2.25 -14.03
CA LEU A 6 3.43 2.68 -14.94
C LEU A 6 3.06 2.49 -16.42
N ALA A 7 2.37 1.40 -16.77
CA ALA A 7 1.89 1.12 -18.11
C ALA A 7 0.89 2.18 -18.58
N MET A 8 -0.01 2.60 -17.69
CA MET A 8 -0.95 3.69 -17.94
C MET A 8 -0.22 5.03 -18.11
N LEU A 9 0.75 5.32 -17.24
CA LEU A 9 1.55 6.57 -17.31
C LEU A 9 2.34 6.67 -18.62
N LEU A 10 2.92 5.56 -19.08
CA LEU A 10 3.72 5.48 -20.30
C LEU A 10 2.89 5.21 -21.57
N HIS A 11 1.57 4.99 -21.43
CA HIS A 11 0.69 4.57 -22.53
C HIS A 11 1.17 3.27 -23.23
N ILE A 12 1.82 2.37 -22.49
CA ILE A 12 2.35 1.11 -23.00
C ILE A 12 1.38 -0.01 -22.65
N ASN A 13 0.84 -0.70 -23.66
CA ASN A 13 -0.16 -1.77 -23.48
C ASN A 13 0.45 -3.12 -23.02
N GLN A 14 1.56 -3.07 -22.26
CA GLN A 14 2.27 -4.25 -21.75
C GLN A 14 2.58 -4.10 -20.24
N PRO A 15 1.59 -4.38 -19.37
CA PRO A 15 1.73 -4.28 -17.91
C PRO A 15 2.90 -5.10 -17.36
N LEU A 16 3.19 -6.24 -18.00
CA LEU A 16 4.27 -7.16 -17.62
C LEU A 16 5.66 -6.54 -17.77
N LEU A 17 5.94 -5.86 -18.90
CA LEU A 17 7.21 -5.16 -19.10
C LEU A 17 7.41 -4.07 -18.06
N CYS A 18 6.35 -3.33 -17.75
CA CYS A 18 6.37 -2.28 -16.74
C CYS A 18 6.57 -2.87 -15.33
N SER A 19 5.92 -3.99 -14.99
CA SER A 19 6.16 -4.70 -13.72
C SER A 19 7.61 -5.18 -13.60
N VAL A 20 8.19 -5.74 -14.67
CA VAL A 20 9.60 -6.17 -14.71
C VAL A 20 10.54 -4.97 -14.56
N ALA A 21 10.25 -3.85 -15.23
CA ALA A 21 11.03 -2.62 -15.10
C ALA A 21 10.99 -2.07 -13.67
N VAL A 22 9.83 -2.08 -13.00
CA VAL A 22 9.71 -1.67 -11.59
C VAL A 22 10.51 -2.58 -10.68
N VAL A 23 10.43 -3.89 -10.87
CA VAL A 23 11.19 -4.87 -10.09
C VAL A 23 12.70 -4.67 -10.29
N LEU A 24 13.17 -4.48 -11.52
CA LEU A 24 14.57 -4.19 -11.81
C LEU A 24 15.02 -2.85 -11.20
N ALA A 25 14.17 -1.82 -11.26
CA ALA A 25 14.46 -0.53 -10.66
C ALA A 25 14.59 -0.64 -9.13
N VAL A 26 13.66 -1.32 -8.46
CA VAL A 26 13.76 -1.57 -7.01
C VAL A 26 15.03 -2.36 -6.70
N TRP A 27 15.34 -3.42 -7.45
CA TRP A 27 16.55 -4.21 -7.23
C TRP A 27 17.83 -3.40 -7.35
N LEU A 28 17.94 -2.54 -8.36
CA LEU A 28 19.11 -1.66 -8.58
C LEU A 28 19.24 -0.55 -7.54
N LEU A 29 18.12 -0.12 -6.95
CA LEU A 29 18.08 0.97 -5.98
C LEU A 29 18.28 0.48 -4.54
N VAL A 30 17.86 -0.73 -4.20
CA VAL A 30 18.03 -1.31 -2.88
C VAL A 30 19.52 -1.45 -2.56
N GLY A 31 19.97 -0.74 -1.51
CA GLY A 31 21.37 -0.72 -1.06
C GLY A 31 22.22 0.46 -1.54
N ARG A 32 21.67 1.35 -2.38
CA ARG A 32 22.33 2.61 -2.77
C ARG A 32 21.88 3.77 -1.89
N ASN A 33 22.77 4.74 -1.65
CA ASN A 33 22.45 5.96 -0.91
C ASN A 33 21.37 6.83 -1.58
N ILE A 34 21.10 6.61 -2.88
CA ILE A 34 20.04 7.28 -3.64
C ILE A 34 18.65 6.80 -3.18
N TYR A 35 18.56 5.62 -2.56
CA TYR A 35 17.30 5.03 -2.12
C TYR A 35 16.54 5.94 -1.14
N THR A 36 17.23 6.51 -0.15
CA THR A 36 16.62 7.41 0.84
C THR A 36 16.09 8.70 0.20
N MET A 37 16.78 9.21 -0.83
CA MET A 37 16.33 10.37 -1.60
C MET A 37 15.06 10.06 -2.40
N ILE A 38 15.04 8.93 -3.12
CA ILE A 38 13.87 8.49 -3.90
C ILE A 38 12.68 8.21 -2.97
N GLU A 39 12.90 7.54 -1.85
CA GLU A 39 11.85 7.28 -0.86
C GLU A 39 11.25 8.60 -0.34
N GLY A 40 12.07 9.63 -0.12
CA GLY A 40 11.61 10.96 0.23
C GLY A 40 10.70 11.57 -0.83
N VAL A 41 11.10 11.52 -2.10
CA VAL A 41 10.29 12.00 -3.23
C VAL A 41 8.95 11.23 -3.33
N MET A 42 8.99 9.91 -3.22
CA MET A 42 7.78 9.08 -3.27
C MET A 42 6.81 9.39 -2.12
N LYS A 43 7.31 9.68 -0.92
CA LYS A 43 6.49 10.12 0.22
C LYS A 43 5.81 11.46 -0.04
N VAL A 44 6.51 12.40 -0.68
CA VAL A 44 5.93 13.70 -1.06
C VAL A 44 4.83 13.51 -2.10
N LEU A 45 5.05 12.68 -3.13
CA LEU A 45 4.05 12.37 -4.15
C LEU A 45 2.81 11.69 -3.55
N LEU A 46 3.01 10.75 -2.62
CA LEU A 46 1.93 10.12 -1.86
C LEU A 46 1.14 11.15 -1.05
N ALA A 47 1.81 12.09 -0.39
CA ALA A 47 1.15 13.15 0.37
C ALA A 47 0.31 14.07 -0.53
N ILE A 48 0.83 14.45 -1.70
CA ILE A 48 0.10 15.25 -2.69
C ILE A 48 -1.14 14.51 -3.19
N MET A 49 -1.02 13.23 -3.54
CA MET A 49 -2.16 12.41 -3.96
C MET A 49 -3.22 12.30 -2.86
N THR A 50 -2.80 12.04 -1.62
CA THR A 50 -3.71 11.93 -0.48
C THR A 50 -4.43 13.26 -0.23
N LEU A 51 -3.72 14.39 -0.34
CA LEU A 51 -4.31 15.71 -0.22
C LEU A 51 -5.32 15.98 -1.34
N ALA A 52 -5.02 15.57 -2.58
CA ALA A 52 -5.95 15.70 -3.70
C ALA A 52 -7.27 14.94 -3.44
N PHE A 53 -7.19 13.71 -2.95
CA PHE A 53 -8.37 12.94 -2.53
C PHE A 53 -9.14 13.60 -1.38
N LEU A 54 -8.43 14.16 -0.40
CA LEU A 54 -9.06 14.84 0.72
C LEU A 54 -9.78 16.13 0.28
N THR A 55 -9.13 16.94 -0.56
CA THR A 55 -9.75 18.13 -1.16
C THR A 55 -10.96 17.75 -1.99
N LEU A 56 -10.86 16.69 -2.79
CA LEU A 56 -11.97 16.17 -3.59
C LEU A 56 -13.15 15.74 -2.72
N ALA A 57 -12.88 14.99 -1.65
CA ALA A 57 -13.89 14.54 -0.72
C ALA A 57 -14.59 15.73 -0.04
N ILE A 58 -13.85 16.75 0.40
CA ILE A 58 -14.42 17.96 1.03
C ILE A 58 -15.25 18.77 0.03
N MET A 59 -14.75 18.96 -1.19
CA MET A 59 -15.43 19.77 -2.21
C MET A 59 -16.64 19.08 -2.82
N SER A 60 -16.69 17.74 -2.82
CA SER A 60 -17.87 16.99 -3.28
C SER A 60 -19.13 17.27 -2.47
N GLY A 61 -19.00 17.87 -1.27
CA GLY A 61 -20.12 18.18 -0.39
C GLY A 61 -20.75 16.93 0.19
N PRO A 62 -19.99 16.09 0.91
CA PRO A 62 -20.46 14.79 1.34
C PRO A 62 -21.60 14.93 2.33
N ASP A 63 -22.59 14.03 2.26
CA ASP A 63 -23.64 13.96 3.26
C ASP A 63 -23.03 13.52 4.62
N VAL A 64 -22.72 14.51 5.46
CA VAL A 64 -22.19 14.32 6.82
C VAL A 64 -23.14 13.46 7.65
N THR A 65 -24.45 13.57 7.41
CA THR A 65 -25.46 12.75 8.10
C THR A 65 -25.35 11.29 7.68
N GLY A 66 -25.17 11.03 6.39
CA GLY A 66 -24.91 9.71 5.82
C GLY A 66 -23.62 9.08 6.34
N ILE A 67 -22.52 9.85 6.42
CA ILE A 67 -21.24 9.37 6.96
C ILE A 67 -21.39 8.96 8.44
N ILE A 68 -22.04 9.80 9.26
CA ILE A 68 -22.24 9.51 10.69
C ILE A 68 -23.15 8.29 10.86
N LYS A 69 -24.24 8.20 10.09
CA LYS A 69 -25.13 7.05 10.10
C LYS A 69 -24.44 5.78 9.63
N GLY A 70 -23.58 5.82 8.62
CA GLY A 70 -22.83 4.66 8.13
C GLY A 70 -21.69 4.23 9.07
N THR A 71 -21.08 5.18 9.79
CA THR A 71 -19.98 4.88 10.72
C THR A 71 -20.48 4.32 12.06
N ILE A 72 -21.63 4.81 12.54
CA ILE A 72 -22.18 4.45 13.86
C ILE A 72 -23.34 3.47 13.74
N GLY A 73 -24.14 3.56 12.67
CA GLY A 73 -25.17 2.60 12.35
C GLY A 73 -24.54 1.34 11.79
N PHE A 74 -24.26 0.38 12.66
CA PHE A 74 -23.89 -1.00 12.32
C PHE A 74 -25.06 -1.72 11.62
N SER A 75 -25.55 -1.19 10.50
CA SER A 75 -26.54 -1.83 9.63
C SER A 75 -25.83 -2.41 8.41
N ILE A 76 -26.05 -3.70 8.14
CA ILE A 76 -25.58 -4.31 6.90
C ILE A 76 -26.52 -3.84 5.79
N PRO A 77 -26.03 -3.08 4.79
CA PRO A 77 -26.88 -2.65 3.68
C PRO A 77 -27.32 -3.86 2.84
N PRO A 78 -28.47 -3.77 2.14
CA PRO A 78 -28.90 -4.80 1.21
C PRO A 78 -27.87 -5.01 0.09
N ASP A 79 -27.75 -6.26 -0.38
CA ASP A 79 -26.77 -6.64 -1.41
C ASP A 79 -27.15 -6.03 -2.77
N GLU A 80 -26.54 -4.89 -3.12
CA GLU A 80 -26.77 -4.18 -4.39
C GLU A 80 -25.66 -4.41 -5.45
N GLY A 81 -24.69 -5.30 -5.19
CA GLY A 81 -23.50 -5.48 -6.04
C GLY A 81 -23.12 -6.94 -6.35
N VAL A 82 -22.07 -7.11 -7.17
CA VAL A 82 -21.52 -8.42 -7.59
C VAL A 82 -20.96 -9.23 -6.41
N HIS A 83 -20.55 -8.53 -5.35
CA HIS A 83 -20.13 -9.09 -4.07
C HIS A 83 -21.05 -8.57 -2.98
N GLY A 84 -21.57 -9.46 -2.12
CA GLY A 84 -22.42 -9.07 -1.01
C GLY A 84 -21.68 -8.14 -0.04
N ALA A 85 -22.40 -7.22 0.60
CA ALA A 85 -21.82 -6.21 1.49
C ALA A 85 -21.00 -6.84 2.62
N LEU A 86 -21.47 -7.99 3.12
CA LEU A 86 -20.76 -8.78 4.12
C LEU A 86 -19.45 -9.36 3.58
N LEU A 87 -19.41 -9.82 2.33
CA LEU A 87 -18.20 -10.36 1.72
C LEU A 87 -17.14 -9.27 1.54
N VAL A 88 -17.54 -8.07 1.13
CA VAL A 88 -16.65 -6.89 1.04
C VAL A 88 -16.14 -6.48 2.42
N ALA A 89 -17.00 -6.45 3.43
CA ALA A 89 -16.58 -6.13 4.80
C ALA A 89 -15.57 -7.15 5.34
N VAL A 90 -15.84 -8.44 5.19
CA VAL A 90 -14.96 -9.53 5.64
C VAL A 90 -13.63 -9.51 4.87
N SER A 91 -13.65 -9.25 3.55
CA SER A 91 -12.43 -9.20 2.75
C SER A 91 -11.53 -8.02 3.14
N VAL A 92 -12.11 -6.84 3.38
CA VAL A 92 -11.37 -5.65 3.85
C VAL A 92 -10.78 -5.90 5.25
N ILE A 93 -11.56 -6.47 6.18
CA ILE A 93 -11.05 -6.82 7.51
C ILE A 93 -9.91 -7.85 7.40
N GLY A 94 -10.07 -8.88 6.57
CA GLY A 94 -9.05 -9.91 6.34
C GLY A 94 -7.75 -9.34 5.74
N ALA A 95 -7.86 -8.43 4.76
CA ALA A 95 -6.72 -7.80 4.12
C ALA A 95 -5.88 -6.97 5.10
N VAL A 96 -6.51 -6.32 6.09
CA VAL A 96 -5.82 -5.49 7.08
C VAL A 96 -5.34 -6.32 8.28
N ALA A 97 -6.22 -7.12 8.90
CA ALA A 97 -5.90 -7.85 10.12
C ALA A 97 -4.98 -9.07 9.87
N GLY A 98 -5.16 -9.77 8.74
CA GLY A 98 -4.42 -10.99 8.40
C GLY A 98 -3.04 -10.76 7.77
N SER A 99 -2.59 -9.50 7.67
CA SER A 99 -1.37 -9.17 6.92
C SER A 99 -0.08 -9.60 7.64
N ILE A 100 0.84 -10.24 6.91
CA ILE A 100 2.19 -10.59 7.38
C ILE A 100 2.95 -9.35 7.88
N ALA A 101 2.60 -8.16 7.38
CA ALA A 101 3.19 -6.90 7.81
C ALA A 101 3.09 -6.67 9.34
N ASN A 102 2.04 -7.22 9.99
CA ASN A 102 1.88 -7.12 11.44
C ASN A 102 3.01 -7.83 12.21
N PHE A 103 3.54 -8.93 11.69
CA PHE A 103 4.68 -9.63 12.30
C PHE A 103 6.02 -8.93 12.06
N VAL A 104 6.09 -8.04 11.07
CA VAL A 104 7.30 -7.30 10.72
C VAL A 104 7.44 -6.02 11.54
N HIS A 105 6.31 -5.46 11.98
CA HIS A 105 6.27 -4.24 12.80
C HIS A 105 7.20 -4.24 14.03
N PRO A 106 7.32 -5.32 14.83
CA PRO A 106 8.26 -5.38 15.94
C PRO A 106 9.74 -5.25 15.54
N TYR A 107 10.12 -5.72 14.34
CA TYR A 107 11.49 -5.62 13.85
C TYR A 107 11.85 -4.18 13.50
N VAL A 108 10.96 -3.47 12.80
CA VAL A 108 11.12 -2.04 12.50
C VAL A 108 11.18 -1.21 13.78
N MET A 109 10.37 -1.59 14.78
CA MET A 109 10.39 -0.95 16.10
C MET A 109 11.72 -1.15 16.84
N ARG A 110 12.31 -2.34 16.69
CA ARG A 110 13.61 -2.68 17.26
C ARG A 110 14.76 -1.94 16.58
N GLU A 111 14.70 -1.76 15.26
CA GLU A 111 15.68 -0.97 14.50
C GLU A 111 15.65 0.52 14.88
N LYS A 112 14.48 1.07 15.22
CA LYS A 112 14.35 2.42 15.77
C LYS A 112 14.87 2.56 17.22
N GLY A 113 15.32 1.46 17.84
CA GLY A 113 15.81 1.45 19.21
C GLY A 113 14.72 1.56 20.27
N TRP A 114 13.44 1.44 19.89
CA TRP A 114 12.31 1.58 20.82
C TRP A 114 12.07 0.27 21.59
N THR A 115 13.08 -0.18 22.33
CA THR A 115 13.03 -1.40 23.13
C THR A 115 12.87 -1.04 24.61
N GLY A 116 11.66 -1.22 25.15
CA GLY A 116 11.41 -1.13 26.59
C GLY A 116 10.05 -0.52 26.97
N PRO A 117 9.66 -0.59 28.26
CA PRO A 117 8.37 -0.10 28.76
C PRO A 117 8.17 1.40 28.59
N GLN A 118 9.28 2.17 28.60
CA GLN A 118 9.27 3.64 28.49
C GLN A 118 8.72 4.11 27.13
N HIS A 119 8.95 3.34 26.07
CA HIS A 119 8.49 3.67 24.73
C HIS A 119 7.04 3.25 24.47
N LYS A 120 6.42 2.43 25.33
CA LYS A 120 5.06 1.89 25.09
C LYS A 120 4.01 2.98 24.83
N ARG A 121 4.08 4.10 25.56
CA ARG A 121 3.14 5.23 25.37
C ARG A 121 3.35 5.90 24.01
N ILE A 122 4.60 6.15 23.63
CA ILE A 122 4.95 6.77 22.35
C ILE A 122 4.54 5.85 21.19
N GLN A 123 4.84 4.54 21.30
CA GLN A 123 4.45 3.53 20.31
C GLN A 123 2.94 3.47 20.10
N ARG A 124 2.16 3.48 21.18
CA ARG A 124 0.71 3.39 21.11
C ARG A 124 0.10 4.65 20.51
N ASN A 125 0.63 5.82 20.86
CA ASN A 125 0.15 7.10 20.32
C ASN A 125 0.49 7.24 18.83
N ASP A 126 1.71 6.86 18.42
CA ASP A 126 2.13 6.84 17.02
C ASP A 126 1.25 5.90 16.19
N LEU A 127 1.02 4.68 16.70
CA LEU A 127 0.13 3.71 16.05
C LEU A 127 -1.32 4.22 15.96
N LEU A 128 -1.87 4.77 17.06
CA LEU A 128 -3.22 5.33 17.05
C LEU A 128 -3.34 6.48 16.05
N PHE A 129 -2.36 7.36 16.01
CA PHE A 129 -2.33 8.47 15.06
C PHE A 129 -2.29 7.98 13.60
N ALA A 130 -1.43 7.01 13.30
CA ALA A 130 -1.34 6.41 11.97
C ALA A 130 -2.65 5.71 11.56
N VAL A 131 -3.28 4.97 12.48
CA VAL A 131 -4.55 4.27 12.24
C VAL A 131 -5.70 5.26 12.04
N ILE A 132 -5.80 6.31 12.86
CA ILE A 132 -6.83 7.34 12.75
C ILE A 132 -6.72 8.05 11.40
N ILE A 133 -5.52 8.48 11.01
CA ILE A 133 -5.31 9.16 9.73
C ILE A 133 -5.58 8.20 8.57
N GLY A 134 -5.07 6.98 8.62
CA GLY A 134 -5.24 6.00 7.55
C GLY A 134 -6.71 5.62 7.32
N ILE A 135 -7.45 5.32 8.39
CA ILE A 135 -8.84 4.86 8.30
C ILE A 135 -9.79 6.05 8.10
N ILE A 136 -9.71 7.08 8.94
CA ILE A 136 -10.70 8.15 8.96
C ILE A 136 -10.44 9.13 7.82
N ILE A 137 -9.18 9.49 7.55
CA ILE A 137 -8.92 10.52 6.55
C ILE A 137 -8.79 9.88 5.17
N ASN A 138 -7.94 8.88 5.01
CA ASN A 138 -7.63 8.35 3.68
C ASN A 138 -8.72 7.40 3.17
N ASN A 139 -9.15 6.43 3.98
CA ASN A 139 -10.16 5.47 3.53
C ASN A 139 -11.52 6.15 3.31
N LEU A 140 -12.00 6.97 4.24
CA LEU A 140 -13.26 7.70 4.02
C LEU A 140 -13.19 8.65 2.83
N ALA A 141 -12.08 9.34 2.58
CA ALA A 141 -11.95 10.20 1.40
C ALA A 141 -12.12 9.39 0.10
N ILE A 142 -11.50 8.21 0.01
CA ILE A 142 -11.64 7.32 -1.16
C ILE A 142 -13.08 6.82 -1.30
N TRP A 143 -13.75 6.47 -0.19
CA TRP A 143 -15.14 5.99 -0.22
C TRP A 143 -16.11 7.10 -0.62
N VAL A 144 -15.93 8.31 -0.10
CA VAL A 144 -16.72 9.49 -0.48
C VAL A 144 -16.58 9.76 -1.98
N VAL A 145 -15.37 9.70 -2.52
CA VAL A 145 -15.15 9.82 -3.98
C VAL A 145 -15.88 8.71 -4.75
N GLY A 146 -15.88 7.49 -4.22
CA GLY A 146 -16.69 6.39 -4.74
C GLY A 146 -18.18 6.70 -4.82
N VAL A 147 -18.75 7.24 -3.74
CA VAL A 147 -20.19 7.48 -3.62
C VAL A 147 -20.65 8.74 -4.34
N GLU A 148 -19.90 9.84 -4.24
CA GLU A 148 -20.32 11.15 -4.75
C GLU A 148 -19.89 11.41 -6.20
N ILE A 149 -18.86 10.71 -6.68
CA ILE A 149 -18.33 10.94 -8.04
C ILE A 149 -18.56 9.72 -8.92
N LEU A 150 -18.15 8.53 -8.48
CA LEU A 150 -18.24 7.33 -9.34
C LEU A 150 -19.68 6.82 -9.48
N ARG A 151 -20.44 6.74 -8.38
CA ARG A 151 -21.83 6.25 -8.39
C ARG A 151 -22.77 7.11 -9.26
N PRO A 152 -22.79 8.46 -9.16
CA PRO A 152 -23.71 9.28 -9.95
C PRO A 152 -23.35 9.32 -11.44
N ASN A 153 -22.07 9.13 -11.77
CA ASN A 153 -21.61 9.02 -13.15
C ASN A 153 -21.80 7.60 -13.73
N GLY A 154 -22.37 6.66 -12.98
CA GLY A 154 -22.60 5.28 -13.43
C GLY A 154 -21.32 4.47 -13.68
N ILE A 155 -20.18 4.92 -13.15
CA ILE A 155 -18.88 4.28 -13.35
C ILE A 155 -18.72 3.19 -12.29
N GLN A 156 -18.76 1.92 -12.74
CA GLN A 156 -18.40 0.79 -11.88
C GLN A 156 -16.88 0.73 -11.72
N VAL A 157 -16.41 0.62 -10.47
CA VAL A 157 -14.98 0.53 -10.15
C VAL A 157 -14.51 -0.90 -10.41
N ASN A 158 -14.03 -1.14 -11.63
CA ASN A 158 -13.45 -2.44 -12.02
C ASN A 158 -11.93 -2.35 -12.16
N THR A 159 -11.42 -1.18 -12.56
CA THR A 159 -10.00 -1.00 -12.82
C THR A 159 -9.43 0.22 -12.11
N LEU A 160 -8.09 0.25 -11.95
CA LEU A 160 -7.37 1.42 -11.45
C LEU A 160 -7.62 2.67 -12.32
N ALA A 161 -7.91 2.48 -13.62
CA ALA A 161 -8.23 3.55 -14.55
C ALA A 161 -9.52 4.29 -14.20
N ASP A 162 -10.51 3.58 -13.65
CA ASP A 162 -11.81 4.15 -13.32
C ASP A 162 -11.70 5.12 -12.13
N LEU A 163 -10.83 4.81 -11.16
CA LEU A 163 -10.47 5.72 -10.07
C LEU A 163 -9.72 6.96 -10.58
N GLY A 164 -8.85 6.81 -11.58
CA GLY A 164 -8.17 7.93 -12.23
C GLY A 164 -9.13 8.88 -12.94
N LYS A 165 -10.16 8.34 -13.61
CA LYS A 165 -11.22 9.13 -14.24
C LYS A 165 -12.02 9.95 -13.24
N ALA A 166 -12.25 9.44 -12.02
CA ALA A 166 -12.94 10.20 -10.98
C ALA A 166 -12.20 11.51 -10.64
N LEU A 167 -10.87 11.46 -10.56
CA LEU A 167 -10.04 12.65 -10.33
C LEU A 167 -9.96 13.53 -11.58
N GLU A 168 -9.97 12.94 -12.77
CA GLU A 168 -9.98 13.66 -14.05
C GLU A 168 -11.26 14.48 -14.25
N ILE A 169 -12.43 13.93 -13.91
CA ILE A 169 -13.71 14.64 -14.02
C ILE A 169 -13.72 15.92 -13.18
N PHE A 170 -13.05 15.92 -12.03
CA PHE A 170 -13.10 17.04 -11.10
C PHE A 170 -11.94 18.04 -11.28
N PHE A 171 -10.70 17.56 -11.42
CA PHE A 171 -9.50 18.39 -11.55
C PHE A 171 -9.03 18.56 -13.01
N GLY A 172 -9.74 17.98 -13.98
CA GLY A 172 -9.33 17.94 -15.37
C GLY A 172 -8.13 17.02 -15.61
N PRO A 173 -7.41 17.17 -16.73
CA PRO A 173 -6.29 16.31 -17.12
C PRO A 173 -5.17 16.23 -16.06
N LEU A 174 -4.99 17.29 -15.27
CA LEU A 174 -4.01 17.31 -14.17
C LEU A 174 -4.33 16.31 -13.06
N GLY A 175 -5.61 16.08 -12.77
CA GLY A 175 -6.06 15.11 -11.76
C GLY A 175 -5.63 13.69 -12.11
N TRP A 176 -5.72 13.34 -13.39
CA TRP A 176 -5.26 12.05 -13.90
C TRP A 176 -3.76 11.83 -13.65
N TYR A 177 -2.91 12.80 -14.00
CA TYR A 177 -1.47 12.70 -13.78
C TYR A 177 -1.11 12.62 -12.29
N ILE A 178 -1.74 13.44 -11.44
CA ILE A 178 -1.51 13.42 -9.99
C ILE A 178 -1.88 12.06 -9.41
N PHE A 179 -3.00 11.47 -9.86
CA PHE A 179 -3.42 10.15 -9.42
C PHE A 179 -2.43 9.07 -9.83
N PHE A 180 -2.10 8.95 -11.12
CA PHE A 180 -1.24 7.87 -11.60
C PHE A 180 0.19 7.96 -11.06
N VAL A 181 0.75 9.18 -10.97
CA VAL A 181 2.07 9.40 -10.35
C VAL A 181 2.02 9.05 -8.86
N GLY A 182 0.96 9.46 -8.16
CA GLY A 182 0.77 9.16 -6.74
C GLY A 182 0.61 7.67 -6.45
N VAL A 183 -0.21 6.97 -7.25
CA VAL A 183 -0.40 5.53 -7.12
C VAL A 183 0.89 4.79 -7.44
N PHE A 184 1.60 5.18 -8.49
CA PHE A 184 2.91 4.63 -8.81
C PHE A 184 3.89 4.80 -7.63
N ALA A 185 3.97 6.01 -7.07
CA ALA A 185 4.84 6.30 -5.92
C ALA A 185 4.47 5.47 -4.69
N THR A 186 3.17 5.32 -4.42
CA THR A 186 2.64 4.53 -3.30
C THR A 186 3.00 3.05 -3.45
N LEU A 187 2.79 2.49 -4.63
CA LEU A 187 3.06 1.08 -4.91
C LEU A 187 4.57 0.80 -4.93
N PHE A 188 5.36 1.70 -5.49
CA PHE A 188 6.82 1.61 -5.47
C PHE A 188 7.36 1.63 -4.04
N ALA A 189 6.90 2.57 -3.20
CA ALA A 189 7.28 2.66 -1.80
C ALA A 189 6.87 1.39 -1.02
N SER A 190 5.68 0.84 -1.30
CA SER A 190 5.20 -0.40 -0.68
C SER A 190 6.06 -1.61 -1.04
N ILE A 191 6.38 -1.79 -2.32
CA ILE A 191 7.23 -2.90 -2.79
C ILE A 191 8.60 -2.80 -2.13
N SER A 192 9.20 -1.60 -2.14
CA SER A 192 10.53 -1.41 -1.58
C SER A 192 10.57 -1.67 -0.07
N GLY A 193 9.61 -1.11 0.70
CA GLY A 193 9.54 -1.34 2.14
C GLY A 193 9.31 -2.81 2.51
N LYS A 194 8.47 -3.52 1.76
CA LYS A 194 8.24 -4.96 1.98
C LYS A 194 9.47 -5.80 1.62
N THR A 195 10.17 -5.42 0.54
CA THR A 195 11.38 -6.10 0.08
C THR A 195 12.51 -6.04 1.10
N THR A 196 12.63 -4.96 1.88
CA THR A 196 13.63 -4.87 2.95
C THR A 196 13.17 -5.55 4.24
N ALA A 197 11.90 -5.42 4.60
CA ALA A 197 11.41 -5.81 5.92
C ALA A 197 10.99 -7.29 6.02
N PHE A 198 10.41 -7.88 4.97
CA PHE A 198 9.95 -9.28 5.00
C PHE A 198 11.10 -10.30 5.07
N PRO A 199 12.24 -10.11 4.35
CA PRO A 199 13.37 -11.01 4.51
C PRO A 199 13.93 -11.04 5.92
N MET A 200 13.83 -9.94 6.71
CA MET A 200 14.28 -9.93 8.11
C MET A 200 13.54 -10.97 8.95
N LEU A 201 12.22 -11.02 8.81
CA LEU A 201 11.37 -11.98 9.52
C LEU A 201 11.69 -13.42 9.11
N ILE A 202 11.86 -13.68 7.82
CA ILE A 202 12.19 -15.03 7.34
C ILE A 202 13.58 -15.44 7.82
N THR A 203 14.56 -14.53 7.79
CA THR A 203 15.90 -14.82 8.30
C THR A 203 15.91 -15.09 9.79
N ASP A 204 15.12 -14.37 10.59
CA ASP A 204 15.02 -14.60 12.03
C ASP A 204 14.38 -15.97 12.34
N ALA A 205 13.31 -16.33 11.63
CA ALA A 205 12.70 -17.66 11.73
C ALA A 205 13.68 -18.79 11.40
N PHE A 206 14.46 -18.64 10.32
CA PHE A 206 15.47 -19.63 9.94
C PHE A 206 16.65 -19.69 10.93
N GLN A 207 17.08 -18.57 11.48
CA GLN A 207 18.12 -18.52 12.52
C GLN A 207 17.64 -19.15 13.84
N HIS A 208 16.34 -19.10 14.13
CA HIS A 208 15.74 -19.79 15.27
C HIS A 208 15.71 -21.31 15.07
N ILE A 209 15.38 -21.79 13.87
CA ILE A 209 15.36 -23.22 13.51
C ILE A 209 16.78 -23.80 13.43
N ARG A 210 17.78 -23.01 12.98
CA ARG A 210 19.18 -23.43 12.85
C ARG A 210 20.12 -22.54 13.67
N PRO A 211 20.27 -22.80 14.99
CA PRO A 211 21.06 -21.95 15.90
C PRO A 211 22.54 -21.81 15.49
N LYS A 212 23.12 -22.84 14.84
CA LYS A 212 24.49 -22.80 14.28
C LYS A 212 24.72 -21.68 13.24
N ARG A 213 23.66 -21.18 12.58
CA ARG A 213 23.77 -20.01 11.67
C ARG A 213 23.72 -18.69 12.42
N ARG A 214 22.91 -18.61 13.48
CA ARG A 214 22.82 -17.42 14.36
C ARG A 214 24.16 -17.10 15.00
N GLU A 215 24.92 -18.14 15.37
CA GLU A 215 26.30 -18.00 15.89
C GLU A 215 27.30 -17.56 14.81
N ARG A 216 27.08 -17.93 13.54
CA ARG A 216 28.01 -17.64 12.43
C ARG A 216 27.84 -16.25 11.83
N TYR A 217 26.61 -15.73 11.75
CA TYR A 217 26.31 -14.46 11.08
C TYR A 217 25.87 -13.33 12.02
N GLY A 218 25.73 -13.62 13.32
CA GLY A 218 25.38 -12.63 14.34
C GLY A 218 23.92 -12.13 14.27
N LYS A 219 23.61 -11.09 15.06
CA LYS A 219 22.26 -10.50 15.16
C LYS A 219 21.91 -9.51 14.02
N VAL A 220 22.84 -9.23 13.12
CA VAL A 220 22.65 -8.27 12.01
C VAL A 220 22.18 -9.03 10.78
N PHE A 221 20.86 -8.98 10.51
CA PHE A 221 20.21 -9.77 9.45
C PHE A 221 20.76 -9.50 8.05
N HIS A 222 21.28 -8.29 7.81
CA HIS A 222 21.82 -7.87 6.51
C HIS A 222 23.11 -8.61 6.10
N ASN A 223 23.80 -9.23 7.06
CA ASN A 223 25.05 -9.97 6.81
C ASN A 223 24.82 -11.42 6.36
N ASP A 224 23.61 -11.95 6.47
CA ASP A 224 23.31 -13.31 6.00
C ASP A 224 23.07 -13.29 4.48
N PRO A 225 23.84 -14.05 3.66
CA PRO A 225 23.59 -14.16 2.23
C PRO A 225 22.19 -14.70 1.90
N MET A 226 21.54 -15.38 2.83
CA MET A 226 20.15 -15.83 2.70
C MET A 226 19.14 -14.67 2.72
N HIS A 227 19.47 -13.56 3.40
CA HIS A 227 18.66 -12.34 3.38
C HIS A 227 18.54 -11.79 1.95
N LYS A 228 19.65 -11.75 1.21
CA LYS A 228 19.69 -11.28 -0.19
C LYS A 228 18.92 -12.23 -1.12
N TRP A 229 18.96 -13.53 -0.86
CA TRP A 229 18.22 -14.52 -1.64
C TRP A 229 16.70 -14.42 -1.40
N PHE A 230 16.27 -14.23 -0.15
CA PHE A 230 14.85 -13.99 0.16
C PHE A 230 14.35 -12.64 -0.34
N MET A 231 15.20 -11.61 -0.30
CA MET A 231 14.92 -10.31 -0.90
C MET A 231 14.63 -10.45 -2.40
N LEU A 232 15.49 -11.18 -3.14
CA LEU A 232 15.26 -11.50 -4.55
C LEU A 232 13.99 -12.32 -4.78
N PHE A 233 13.74 -13.33 -3.95
CA PHE A 233 12.54 -14.16 -4.07
C PHE A 233 11.25 -13.36 -3.88
N ILE A 234 11.20 -12.50 -2.86
CA ILE A 234 10.03 -11.65 -2.58
C ILE A 234 9.83 -10.60 -3.67
N LEU A 235 10.91 -10.15 -4.30
CA LEU A 235 10.86 -9.18 -5.39
C LEU A 235 10.37 -9.81 -6.71
N VAL A 236 10.73 -11.06 -6.98
CA VAL A 236 10.44 -11.76 -8.25
C VAL A 236 9.09 -12.49 -8.23
N THR A 237 8.68 -13.05 -7.08
CA THR A 237 7.42 -13.81 -6.98
C THR A 237 6.16 -13.02 -7.39
N PRO A 238 6.02 -11.71 -7.15
CA PRO A 238 4.87 -10.94 -7.60
C PRO A 238 4.79 -10.78 -9.13
N LEU A 239 5.89 -10.99 -9.88
CA LEU A 239 5.88 -10.93 -11.34
C LEU A 239 5.04 -12.03 -11.97
N ILE A 240 4.87 -13.16 -11.26
CA ILE A 240 4.03 -14.27 -11.70
C ILE A 240 2.58 -13.78 -11.88
N TRP A 241 2.12 -12.88 -11.01
CA TRP A 241 0.79 -12.27 -11.05
C TRP A 241 0.63 -11.20 -12.12
N SER A 242 1.70 -10.80 -12.80
CA SER A 242 1.65 -9.91 -13.96
C SER A 242 1.72 -10.65 -15.29
N LEU A 243 1.70 -12.00 -15.29
CA LEU A 243 1.70 -12.81 -16.51
C LEU A 243 0.36 -12.71 -17.24
N PRO A 244 0.35 -12.84 -18.59
CA PRO A 244 -0.87 -12.74 -19.38
C PRO A 244 -1.82 -13.90 -19.01
N GLY A 245 -3.05 -13.59 -18.61
CA GLY A 245 -4.07 -14.59 -18.24
C GLY A 245 -4.18 -14.89 -16.74
N MET A 246 -3.48 -14.15 -15.88
CA MET A 246 -3.76 -14.15 -14.44
C MET A 246 -4.97 -13.26 -14.12
N PRO A 247 -5.75 -13.58 -13.06
CA PRO A 247 -6.87 -12.75 -12.64
C PRO A 247 -6.37 -11.37 -12.14
N ASP A 248 -7.03 -10.32 -12.61
CA ASP A 248 -6.85 -8.92 -12.17
C ASP A 248 -7.32 -8.70 -10.72
#